data_AF-X1LRB0-F1
#
_entry.id   AF-X1LRB0-F1
#
_cell.length_a   1.000
_cell.length_b   1.000
_cell.length_c   1.000
_cell.angle_alpha   90.00
_cell.angle_beta   90.00
_cell.angle_gamma   90.00
#
_symmetry.space_group_name_H-M   'P 1'
#
loop_
_entity.id
_entity.type
_entity.pdbx_description
1 polymer ?
#
loop_
_entity_poly.entity_id
_entity_poly.type
_entity_poly.pdbx_seq_one_letter_code
_entity_poly.pdbx_strand_id
1 'polypeptide(L)' 'MNENVAGVSVPEKYINMMAEAKKEKRAKVGIQIAAKLIKGMKDICQGIHIMPMGWERYVPELLEVSGLA' A
#
# COMPACT_ATOMS: atom_id res chain seq x y z
N MET A 1 13.27 3.41 -3.72
CA MET A 1 13.31 2.00 -3.28
C MET A 1 14.09 1.16 -4.26
N ASN A 2 13.78 1.23 -5.55
CA ASN A 2 14.51 0.52 -6.61
C ASN A 2 16.03 0.75 -6.54
N GLU A 3 16.47 2.00 -6.36
CA GLU A 3 17.90 2.33 -6.23
C GLU A 3 18.52 2.03 -4.85
N ASN A 4 17.69 1.79 -3.83
CA ASN A 4 18.13 1.76 -2.43
C ASN A 4 17.98 0.38 -1.77
N VAL A 5 17.25 -0.54 -2.39
CA VAL A 5 16.94 -1.86 -1.83
C VAL A 5 17.10 -2.91 -2.92
N ALA A 6 18.16 -3.70 -2.81
CA ALA A 6 18.45 -4.77 -3.77
C ALA A 6 17.28 -5.77 -3.85
N GLY A 7 16.92 -6.17 -5.06
CA GLY A 7 15.83 -7.13 -5.30
C GLY A 7 14.42 -6.53 -5.20
N VAL A 8 14.27 -5.24 -4.91
CA VAL A 8 12.97 -4.56 -4.92
C VAL A 8 12.78 -3.82 -6.25
N SER A 9 11.66 -4.08 -6.91
CA SER A 9 11.20 -3.32 -8.07
C SER A 9 9.79 -2.78 -7.81
N VAL A 10 9.69 -1.46 -7.70
CA VAL A 10 8.43 -0.73 -7.59
C VAL A 10 8.03 -0.23 -8.97
N PRO A 11 6.83 -0.60 -9.46
CA PRO A 11 6.30 -0.10 -10.74
C PRO A 11 6.16 1.42 -10.79
N GLU A 12 6.49 2.02 -11.94
CA GLU A 12 6.48 3.47 -12.18
C GLU A 12 5.16 4.14 -11.80
N LYS A 13 4.03 3.49 -12.08
CA LYS A 13 2.70 4.00 -11.72
C LYS A 13 2.56 4.33 -10.23
N TYR A 14 3.15 3.52 -9.34
CA TYR A 14 3.04 3.73 -7.90
C TYR A 14 4.04 4.77 -7.40
N ILE A 15 5.19 4.89 -8.07
CA ILE A 15 6.16 5.97 -7.83
C ILE A 15 5.50 7.30 -8.15
N ASN A 16 4.89 7.43 -9.33
CA ASN A 16 4.22 8.67 -9.76
C ASN A 16 3.04 9.03 -8.86
N MET A 17 2.18 8.07 -8.51
CA MET A 17 1.09 8.30 -7.56
C MET A 17 1.59 8.90 -6.24
N MET A 18 2.71 8.41 -5.71
CA MET A 18 3.28 8.94 -4.46
C MET A 18 4.00 10.28 -4.65
N ALA A 19 4.64 10.50 -5.79
CA ALA A 19 5.33 11.75 -6.11
C ALA A 19 4.34 12.92 -6.29
N GLU A 20 3.21 12.68 -6.96
CA GLU A 20 2.13 13.65 -7.19
C GLU A 20 1.30 13.93 -5.92
N ALA A 21 1.37 13.04 -4.93
CA ALA A 21 0.63 13.19 -3.69
C ALA A 21 1.15 14.36 -2.84
N LYS A 22 0.27 15.35 -2.59
CA LYS A 22 0.48 16.38 -1.56
C LYS A 22 0.81 15.72 -0.22
N LYS A 23 1.68 16.36 0.58
CA LYS A 23 2.22 15.79 1.83
C LYS A 23 1.12 15.31 2.77
N GLU A 24 0.03 16.07 2.90
CA GLU A 24 -1.12 15.75 3.76
C GLU A 24 -1.93 14.54 3.25
N LYS A 25 -1.85 14.24 1.95
CA LYS A 25 -2.59 13.16 1.29
C LYS A 25 -1.77 11.88 1.09
N ARG A 26 -0.46 11.90 1.35
CA ARG A 26 0.43 10.74 1.12
C ARG A 26 -0.04 9.48 1.84
N ALA A 27 -0.53 9.61 3.08
CA ALA A 27 -1.07 8.48 3.83
C ALA A 27 -2.25 7.83 3.09
N LYS A 28 -3.21 8.64 2.65
CA LYS A 28 -4.37 8.19 1.90
C LYS A 28 -4.00 7.53 0.56
N VAL A 29 -3.03 8.08 -0.16
CA VAL A 29 -2.53 7.47 -1.41
C VAL A 29 -1.86 6.12 -1.12
N GLY A 30 -1.07 6.02 -0.06
CA GLY A 30 -0.48 4.75 0.39
C GLY A 30 -1.54 3.69 0.69
N ILE A 31 -2.61 4.06 1.41
CA ILE A 31 -3.75 3.18 1.70
C ILE A 31 -4.42 2.72 0.40
N GLN A 32 -4.64 3.62 -0.56
CA GLN A 32 -5.23 3.26 -1.86
C GLN A 32 -4.36 2.26 -2.64
N ILE A 33 -3.04 2.47 -2.64
CA ILE A 33 -2.09 1.55 -3.29
C ILE A 33 -2.16 0.18 -2.63
N ALA A 34 -2.07 0.12 -1.29
CA ALA A 34 -2.12 -1.13 -0.54
C ALA A 34 -3.46 -1.86 -0.74
N ALA A 35 -4.59 -1.17 -0.65
CA ALA A 35 -5.91 -1.76 -0.87
C ALA A 35 -6.07 -2.32 -2.29
N LYS A 36 -5.53 -1.63 -3.31
CA LYS A 36 -5.53 -2.12 -4.70
C LYS A 36 -4.72 -3.41 -4.84
N LEU A 37 -3.56 -3.49 -4.18
CA LEU A 37 -2.74 -4.70 -4.19
C LEU A 37 -3.46 -5.86 -3.48
N ILE A 38 -3.99 -5.61 -2.28
CA ILE A 38 -4.72 -6.63 -1.50
C ILE A 38 -5.88 -7.21 -2.32
N LYS A 39 -6.72 -6.36 -2.90
CA LYS A 39 -7.84 -6.81 -3.73
C LYS A 39 -7.39 -7.59 -4.97
N GLY A 40 -6.30 -7.15 -5.61
CA GLY A 40 -5.74 -7.84 -6.78
C GLY A 40 -5.12 -9.20 -6.46
N MET A 41 -4.77 -9.47 -5.20
CA MET A 41 -4.19 -10.74 -4.75
C MET A 41 -5.22 -11.70 -4.13
N LYS A 42 -6.49 -11.28 -4.00
CA LYS A 42 -7.52 -12.04 -3.29
C LYS A 42 -7.72 -13.46 -3.83
N ASP A 43 -7.62 -13.64 -5.14
CA ASP A 43 -7.85 -14.95 -5.78
C ASP A 43 -6.61 -15.86 -5.81
N ILE A 44 -5.46 -15.36 -5.33
CA ILE A 44 -4.18 -16.09 -5.34
C ILE A 44 -3.58 -16.32 -3.94
N CYS A 45 -4.17 -15.73 -2.89
CA CYS A 45 -3.70 -15.83 -1.51
C CYS A 45 -4.88 -15.97 -0.53
N GLN A 46 -4.75 -16.80 0.52
CA GLN A 46 -5.78 -16.94 1.57
C GLN A 46 -5.72 -15.85 2.65
N GLY A 47 -4.70 -14.99 2.62
CA GLY A 47 -4.53 -13.95 3.64
C GLY A 47 -3.37 -13.02 3.32
N ILE A 48 -3.20 -12.02 4.18
CA ILE A 48 -2.14 -11.01 4.07
C ILE A 48 -1.44 -10.83 5.41
N HIS A 49 -0.14 -10.55 5.37
CA HIS A 49 0.62 -10.07 6.50
C HIS A 49 0.95 -8.59 6.26
N ILE A 50 0.59 -7.71 7.20
CA ILE A 50 0.82 -6.27 7.10
C ILE A 50 2.00 -5.91 8.01
N MET A 51 2.98 -5.19 7.47
CA MET A 51 4.12 -4.62 8.21
C MET A 51 3.88 -3.12 8.43
N PRO A 52 3.26 -2.68 9.54
CA PRO A 52 2.83 -1.30 9.73
C PRO A 52 3.98 -0.33 10.03
N MET A 53 5.12 -0.78 10.56
CA MET A 53 6.32 0.06 10.76
C MET A 53 6.04 1.43 11.41
N GLY A 54 5.22 1.49 12.46
CA GLY A 54 4.85 2.75 13.14
C GLY A 54 3.64 3.48 12.54
N TRP A 55 2.95 2.86 11.58
CA TRP A 55 1.75 3.38 10.91
C TRP A 55 0.47 2.63 11.30
N GLU A 56 0.43 2.03 12.50
CA GLU A 56 -0.63 1.14 12.99
C GLU A 56 -2.01 1.81 12.95
N ARG A 57 -2.07 3.13 13.17
CA ARG A 57 -3.32 3.92 13.13
C ARG A 57 -4.05 3.89 11.78
N TYR A 58 -3.36 3.55 10.69
CA TYR A 58 -3.95 3.46 9.35
C TYR A 58 -4.38 2.04 8.97
N VAL A 59 -4.03 1.03 9.78
CA VAL A 59 -4.39 -0.36 9.52
C VAL A 59 -5.91 -0.56 9.53
N PRO A 60 -6.69 -0.02 10.49
CA PRO A 60 -8.14 -0.16 10.46
C PRO A 60 -8.77 0.37 9.16
N GLU A 61 -8.41 1.60 8.77
CA GLU A 61 -8.87 2.19 7.51
C GLU A 61 -8.49 1.30 6.32
N LEU A 62 -7.23 0.83 6.24
CA LEU A 62 -6.79 -0.05 5.17
C LEU A 62 -7.63 -1.34 5.06
N LEU A 63 -7.97 -1.97 6.18
CA LEU A 63 -8.78 -3.18 6.20
C LEU A 63 -10.20 -2.91 5.68
N GLU A 64 -10.82 -1.81 6.11
CA GLU A 64 -12.14 -1.36 5.62
C GLU A 64 -12.12 -1.11 4.11
N VAL A 65 -11.18 -0.30 3.61
CA VAL A 65 -11.13 0.00 2.16
C VAL A 65 -10.77 -1.24 1.33
N SER A 66 -10.12 -2.23 1.94
CA SER A 66 -9.78 -3.52 1.33
C SER A 66 -10.94 -4.52 1.33
N GLY A 67 -12.00 -4.27 2.12
CA GLY A 67 -13.13 -5.18 2.30
C GLY A 67 -12.79 -6.41 3.14
N LEU A 68 -11.89 -6.24 4.12
CA LEU A 68 -11.48 -7.28 5.07
C LEU A 68 -12.04 -7.07 6.47
N ALA A 69 -12.54 -5.87 6.77
CA ALA A 69 -13.22 -5.47 8.00
C ALA A 69 -14.41 -4.56 7.67
#